data_AF-A0A820SDJ8-F1
#
_entry.id   AF-A0A820SDJ8-F1
#
_cell.length_a   1.000
_cell.length_b   1.000
_cell.length_c   1.000
_cell.angle_alpha   90.00
_cell.angle_beta   90.00
_cell.angle_gamma   90.00
#
_symmetry.space_group_name_H-M   'P 1'
#
loop_
_entity.id
_entity.type
_entity.pdbx_description
1 polymer ?
#
loop_
_entity_poly.entity_id
_entity_poly.type
_entity_poly.pdbx_seq_one_letter_code
_entity_poly.pdbx_strand_id
1 'polypeptide(L)'
;MDLTEHRQILNNELHHITNEYNEFKQTINEQKQNPQNHSVMKQINQWEVKSIEIIQKKAQNCREILIQYLPTFFNDIETKFNDLNEQIKQFHKENEFNEINLNYLRKQLRTIAKELS
;
A
#
# COMPACT_ATOMS: atom_id res chain seq x y z
N MET A 1 29.40 64.16 15.08
CA MET A 1 28.48 63.74 14.01
C MET A 1 27.62 64.93 13.65
N ASP A 2 27.66 65.39 12.41
CA ASP A 2 26.82 66.49 11.92
C ASP A 2 25.40 65.97 11.60
N LEU A 3 24.39 66.85 11.66
CA LEU A 3 23.00 66.52 11.38
C LEU A 3 22.82 65.96 9.96
N THR A 4 23.64 66.43 9.03
CA THR A 4 23.70 65.98 7.63
C THR A 4 24.15 64.52 7.52
N GLU A 5 25.19 64.16 8.27
CA GLU A 5 25.76 62.81 8.31
C GLU A 5 24.77 61.81 8.94
N HIS A 6 24.11 62.21 10.04
CA HIS A 6 23.07 61.40 10.67
C HIS A 6 21.87 61.15 9.72
N ARG A 7 21.44 62.19 8.99
CA ARG A 7 20.36 62.06 7.99
C ARG A 7 20.73 61.12 6.84
N GLN A 8 22.00 61.12 6.42
CA GLN A 8 22.48 60.23 5.38
C GLN A 8 22.45 58.75 5.81
N ILE A 9 22.80 58.46 7.08
CA ILE A 9 22.70 57.10 7.64
C ILE A 9 21.24 56.63 7.65
N LEU A 10 20.32 57.45 8.16
CA LEU A 10 18.89 57.10 8.19
C LEU A 10 18.33 56.84 6.79
N ASN A 11 18.77 57.60 5.78
CA ASN A 11 18.35 57.39 4.40
C ASN A 11 18.88 56.06 3.83
N ASN A 12 20.11 55.67 4.18
CA ASN A 12 20.68 54.38 3.80
C ASN A 12 19.94 53.21 4.47
N GLU A 13 19.59 53.34 5.76
CA GLU A 13 18.78 52.35 6.47
C GLU A 13 17.39 52.21 5.84
N LEU A 14 16.73 53.31 5.51
CA LEU A 14 15.44 53.29 4.83
C LEU A 14 15.54 52.62 3.45
N HIS A 15 16.63 52.87 2.72
CA HIS A 15 16.86 52.23 1.43
C HIS A 15 17.06 50.71 1.59
N HIS A 16 17.78 50.27 2.62
CA HIS A 16 17.94 48.85 2.94
C HIS A 16 16.60 48.18 3.25
N ILE A 17 15.80 48.78 4.13
CA ILE A 17 14.45 48.29 4.47
C ILE A 17 13.56 48.20 3.22
N THR A 18 13.67 49.18 2.32
CA THR A 18 12.90 49.20 1.07
C THR A 18 13.30 48.03 0.16
N ASN A 19 14.59 47.71 0.08
CA ASN A 19 15.08 46.59 -0.71
C ASN A 19 14.60 45.25 -0.13
N GLU A 20 14.72 45.06 1.18
CA GLU A 20 14.19 43.86 1.87
C GLU A 20 12.69 43.67 1.66
N TYR A 21 11.91 44.76 1.74
CA TYR A 21 10.48 44.73 1.46
C TYR A 21 10.17 44.26 0.03
N ASN A 22 10.92 44.77 -0.96
CA ASN A 22 10.74 44.41 -2.36
C ASN A 22 11.09 42.94 -2.62
N GLU A 23 12.17 42.43 -2.04
CA GLU A 23 12.56 41.02 -2.10
C GLU A 23 11.48 40.11 -1.48
N PHE A 24 10.94 40.51 -0.32
CA PHE A 24 9.88 39.76 0.33
C PHE A 24 8.58 39.75 -0.49
N LYS A 25 8.21 40.90 -1.06
CA LYS A 25 7.04 41.01 -1.95
C LYS A 25 7.19 40.15 -3.20
N GLN A 26 8.38 40.11 -3.79
CA GLN A 26 8.68 39.22 -4.91
C GLN A 26 8.52 37.75 -4.50
N THR A 27 9.10 37.36 -3.37
CA THR A 27 8.98 36.00 -2.81
C THR A 27 7.52 35.59 -2.61
N ILE A 28 6.68 36.48 -2.07
CA ILE A 28 5.23 36.23 -1.94
C ILE A 28 4.58 36.00 -3.30
N ASN A 29 4.90 36.82 -4.29
CA ASN A 29 4.30 36.70 -5.63
C ASN A 29 4.71 35.39 -6.31
N GLU A 30 5.97 34.98 -6.18
CA GLU A 30 6.46 33.69 -6.69
C GLU A 30 5.72 32.51 -6.03
N GLN A 31 5.52 32.54 -4.71
CA GLN A 31 4.75 31.51 -4.01
C GLN A 31 3.27 31.50 -4.40
N LYS A 32 2.66 32.66 -4.66
CA LYS A 32 1.28 32.76 -5.16
C LYS A 32 1.14 32.15 -6.56
N GLN A 33 2.13 32.36 -7.44
CA GLN A 33 2.13 31.81 -8.79
C GLN A 33 2.40 30.30 -8.79
N ASN A 34 3.21 29.81 -7.84
CA ASN A 34 3.49 28.39 -7.70
C ASN A 34 3.34 27.90 -6.24
N PRO A 35 2.09 27.68 -5.78
CA PRO A 35 1.82 27.21 -4.41
C PRO A 35 2.47 25.86 -4.10
N GLN A 36 2.76 25.04 -5.11
CA GLN A 36 3.42 23.73 -4.94
C GLN A 36 4.85 23.86 -4.42
N ASN A 37 5.49 25.01 -4.60
CA ASN A 37 6.83 25.26 -4.06
C ASN A 37 6.82 25.54 -2.56
N HIS A 38 5.65 25.79 -1.96
CA HIS A 38 5.52 26.02 -0.53
C HIS A 38 6.03 24.81 0.26
N SER A 39 6.74 25.06 1.36
CA SER A 39 7.39 24.03 2.17
C SER A 39 6.41 22.95 2.65
N VAL A 40 5.20 23.34 3.05
CA VAL A 40 4.14 22.42 3.47
C VAL A 40 3.66 21.53 2.33
N MET A 41 3.54 22.04 1.10
CA MET A 41 3.17 21.21 -0.06
C MET A 41 4.24 20.16 -0.34
N LYS A 42 5.53 20.54 -0.26
CA LYS A 42 6.64 19.58 -0.39
C LYS A 42 6.59 18.49 0.68
N GLN A 43 6.23 18.83 1.92
CA GLN A 43 6.08 17.85 3.00
C GLN A 43 4.91 16.88 2.74
N ILE A 44 3.77 17.40 2.28
CA ILE A 44 2.62 16.56 1.90
C ILE A 44 3.01 15.57 0.80
N ASN A 45 3.68 16.03 -0.26
CA ASN A 45 4.14 15.17 -1.36
C ASN A 45 5.12 14.10 -0.86
N GLN A 46 6.01 14.44 0.07
CA GLN A 46 6.92 13.47 0.69
C GLN A 46 6.16 12.41 1.51
N TRP A 47 5.14 12.81 2.26
CA TRP A 47 4.29 11.86 3.01
C TRP A 47 3.50 10.95 2.08
N GLU A 48 2.96 11.48 1.00
CA GLU A 48 2.26 10.69 -0.03
C GLU A 48 3.16 9.60 -0.60
N VAL A 49 4.34 9.99 -1.10
CA VAL A 49 5.32 9.03 -1.68
C VAL A 49 5.71 7.95 -0.67
N LYS A 50 6.05 8.34 0.56
CA LYS A 50 6.43 7.38 1.61
C LYS A 50 5.28 6.44 1.98
N SER A 51 4.06 6.96 2.04
CA SER A 51 2.88 6.15 2.39
C SER A 51 2.59 5.11 1.32
N ILE A 52 2.68 5.50 0.04
CA ILE A 52 2.51 4.58 -1.09
C ILE A 52 3.58 3.48 -1.04
N GLU A 53 4.85 3.82 -0.81
CA GLU A 53 5.93 2.85 -0.71
C GLU A 53 5.70 1.84 0.42
N ILE A 54 5.28 2.32 1.60
CA ILE A 54 4.97 1.46 2.75
C ILE A 54 3.83 0.50 2.42
N ILE A 55 2.75 0.99 1.81
CA ILE A 55 1.59 0.17 1.43
C ILE A 55 2.00 -0.88 0.40
N GLN A 56 2.76 -0.49 -0.62
CA GLN A 56 3.23 -1.41 -1.67
C GLN A 56 4.13 -2.50 -1.09
N LYS A 57 5.10 -2.13 -0.24
CA LYS A 57 5.98 -3.08 0.44
C LYS A 57 5.20 -4.05 1.31
N LYS A 58 4.23 -3.54 2.09
CA LYS A 58 3.41 -4.40 2.96
C LYS A 58 2.54 -5.35 2.14
N ALA A 59 1.92 -4.87 1.07
CA ALA A 59 1.14 -5.71 0.16
C ALA A 59 2.00 -6.80 -0.48
N GLN A 60 3.23 -6.47 -0.90
CA GLN A 60 4.16 -7.42 -1.47
C GLN A 60 4.57 -8.50 -0.46
N ASN A 61 4.92 -8.12 0.77
CA ASN A 61 5.21 -9.07 1.83
C ASN A 61 4.03 -10.01 2.11
N CYS A 62 2.80 -9.49 2.11
CA CYS A 62 1.60 -10.31 2.27
C CYS A 62 1.44 -11.33 1.13
N ARG A 63 1.69 -10.93 -0.13
CA ARG A 63 1.67 -11.85 -1.27
C ARG A 63 2.72 -12.94 -1.14
N GLU A 64 3.94 -12.58 -0.78
CA GLU A 64 5.05 -13.53 -0.60
C GLU A 64 4.75 -14.55 0.50
N ILE A 65 4.21 -14.09 1.62
CA ILE A 65 3.75 -14.97 2.70
C ILE A 65 2.71 -15.96 2.18
N LEU A 66 1.67 -15.49 1.47
CA LEU A 66 0.65 -16.37 0.91
C LEU A 66 1.25 -17.39 -0.08
N ILE A 67 2.13 -16.94 -0.98
CA ILE A 67 2.82 -17.81 -1.94
C ILE A 67 3.62 -18.90 -1.23
N GLN A 68 4.24 -18.61 -0.08
CA GLN A 68 4.96 -19.61 0.70
C GLN A 68 4.04 -20.66 1.33
N TYR A 69 2.80 -20.29 1.69
CA TYR A 69 1.82 -21.20 2.28
C TYR A 69 1.02 -22.00 1.25
N LEU A 70 0.88 -21.51 0.01
CA LEU A 70 0.12 -22.17 -1.05
C LEU A 70 0.56 -23.62 -1.32
N PRO A 71 1.85 -23.99 -1.39
CA PRO A 71 2.27 -25.37 -1.59
C PRO A 71 1.74 -26.32 -0.52
N THR A 72 1.82 -25.95 0.75
CA THR A 72 1.28 -26.77 1.85
C THR A 72 -0.23 -26.91 1.73
N PHE A 73 -0.92 -25.80 1.45
CA PHE A 73 -2.36 -25.82 1.23
C PHE A 73 -2.76 -26.75 0.07
N PHE A 74 -2.06 -26.71 -1.06
CA PHE A 74 -2.35 -27.60 -2.19
C PHE A 74 -2.03 -29.06 -1.88
N ASN A 75 -0.96 -29.35 -1.13
CA ASN A 75 -0.65 -30.71 -0.67
C ASN A 75 -1.75 -31.28 0.22
N ASP A 76 -2.33 -30.46 1.11
CA ASP A 76 -3.45 -30.87 1.97
C ASP A 76 -4.71 -31.18 1.15
N ILE A 77 -4.99 -30.37 0.13
CA ILE A 77 -6.09 -30.61 -0.82
C ILE A 77 -5.85 -31.89 -1.62
N GLU A 78 -4.65 -32.11 -2.13
CA GLU A 78 -4.29 -33.31 -2.89
C GLU A 78 -4.41 -34.57 -2.03
N THR A 79 -3.99 -34.50 -0.77
CA THR A 79 -4.15 -35.61 0.19
C THR A 79 -5.63 -35.96 0.39
N LYS A 80 -6.49 -34.96 0.66
CA LYS A 80 -7.95 -35.17 0.78
C LYS A 80 -8.55 -35.75 -0.49
N PHE A 81 -8.07 -35.31 -1.65
CA PHE A 81 -8.55 -35.81 -2.94
C PHE A 81 -8.14 -37.27 -3.18
N ASN A 82 -6.91 -37.62 -2.84
CA ASN A 82 -6.41 -38.99 -2.92
C ASN A 82 -7.18 -39.93 -1.98
N ASP A 83 -7.47 -39.51 -0.75
CA ASP A 83 -8.29 -40.29 0.19
C ASP A 83 -9.70 -40.53 -0.33
N LEU A 84 -10.31 -39.50 -0.94
CA LEU A 84 -11.63 -39.62 -1.57
C LEU A 84 -11.59 -40.60 -2.76
N ASN A 85 -10.54 -40.55 -3.57
CA ASN A 85 -10.35 -41.46 -4.70
C ASN A 85 -10.21 -42.92 -4.25
N GLU A 86 -9.46 -43.19 -3.18
CA GLU A 86 -9.34 -44.54 -2.61
C GLU A 86 -10.68 -45.04 -2.06
N GLN A 87 -11.47 -44.19 -1.39
CA GLN A 87 -12.83 -44.54 -0.96
C GLN A 87 -13.73 -44.91 -2.15
N ILE A 88 -13.67 -44.14 -3.24
CA ILE A 88 -14.44 -44.42 -4.46
C ILE A 88 -14.03 -45.77 -5.07
N LYS A 89 -12.73 -46.05 -5.18
CA LYS A 89 -12.21 -47.33 -5.69
C LYS A 89 -12.66 -48.50 -4.82
N GLN A 90 -12.67 -48.32 -3.50
CA GLN A 90 -13.12 -49.36 -2.57
C GLN A 90 -14.59 -49.71 -2.79
N PHE A 91 -15.48 -48.71 -2.88
CA PHE A 91 -16.89 -48.94 -3.19
C PHE A 91 -17.10 -49.63 -4.54
N HIS A 92 -16.31 -49.29 -5.55
CA HIS A 92 -16.34 -49.98 -6.84
C HIS A 92 -15.88 -51.44 -6.75
N LYS A 93 -14.82 -51.71 -5.97
CA LYS A 93 -14.25 -53.05 -5.82
C LYS A 93 -15.16 -53.98 -5.02
N GLU A 94 -15.74 -53.46 -3.94
CA GLU A 94 -16.66 -54.21 -3.07
C GLU A 94 -18.05 -54.34 -3.72
N ASN A 95 -18.37 -53.46 -4.69
CA ASN A 95 -19.67 -53.35 -5.33
C ASN A 95 -20.82 -53.14 -4.32
N GLU A 96 -20.49 -52.60 -3.15
CA GLU A 96 -21.38 -52.32 -2.03
C GLU A 96 -21.44 -50.82 -1.80
N PHE A 97 -22.49 -50.19 -2.32
CA PHE A 97 -22.77 -48.78 -2.04
C PHE A 97 -24.26 -48.53 -1.98
N ASN A 98 -24.65 -47.52 -1.22
CA ASN A 98 -26.03 -47.08 -1.08
C ASN A 98 -26.11 -45.54 -1.19
N GLU A 99 -27.33 -45.02 -1.11
CA GLU A 99 -27.58 -43.58 -1.21
C GLU A 99 -26.83 -42.76 -0.15
N ILE A 100 -26.64 -43.30 1.05
CA ILE A 100 -25.89 -42.64 2.13
C ILE A 100 -24.43 -42.49 1.74
N ASN A 101 -23.80 -43.55 1.21
CA ASN A 101 -22.42 -43.54 0.76
C ASN A 101 -22.22 -42.53 -0.39
N LEU A 102 -23.12 -42.51 -1.37
CA LEU A 102 -23.06 -41.59 -2.50
C LEU A 102 -23.23 -40.13 -2.07
N ASN A 103 -24.15 -39.85 -1.14
CA ASN A 103 -24.33 -38.51 -0.58
C ASN A 103 -23.13 -38.06 0.25
N TYR A 104 -22.49 -38.98 0.98
CA TYR A 104 -21.27 -38.70 1.72
C TYR A 104 -20.11 -38.30 0.79
N LEU A 105 -19.84 -39.08 -0.26
CA LEU A 105 -18.80 -38.76 -1.25
C LEU A 105 -19.05 -37.40 -1.94
N ARG A 106 -20.30 -37.13 -2.34
CA ARG A 106 -20.69 -35.83 -2.91
C ARG A 106 -20.45 -34.67 -1.94
N LYS A 107 -20.74 -34.87 -0.65
CA LYS A 107 -20.50 -33.84 0.37
C LYS A 107 -19.01 -33.57 0.54
N GLN A 108 -18.18 -34.60 0.62
CA GLN A 108 -16.72 -34.45 0.70
C GLN A 108 -16.17 -33.72 -0.52
N LEU A 109 -16.57 -34.13 -1.72
CA LEU A 109 -16.14 -33.47 -2.96
C LEU A 109 -16.52 -31.98 -2.98
N ARG A 110 -17.73 -31.62 -2.53
CA ARG A 110 -18.16 -30.23 -2.39
C ARG A 110 -17.36 -29.46 -1.34
N THR A 111 -16.95 -30.11 -0.24
CA THR A 111 -16.10 -29.47 0.77
C THR A 111 -14.73 -29.16 0.19
N ILE A 112 -14.08 -30.14 -0.46
CA ILE A 112 -12.78 -29.94 -1.11
C ILE A 112 -12.87 -28.82 -2.16
N ALA A 113 -13.93 -28.81 -2.97
CA ALA A 113 -14.14 -27.75 -3.97
C ALA A 113 -14.32 -26.35 -3.36
N LYS A 114 -14.95 -26.25 -2.18
CA LYS A 114 -15.09 -24.98 -1.45
C LYS A 114 -13.80 -24.52 -0.78
N GLU A 115 -12.99 -25.47 -0.32
CA GLU A 115 -11.69 -25.14 0.27
C GLU A 115 -10.72 -24.64 -0.80
N LEU A 116 -10.80 -25.17 -2.02
CA LEU A 116 -9.98 -24.79 -3.17
C LEU A 116 -10.33 -23.41 -3.78
N SER A 117 -11.58 -22.95 -3.64
CA SER A 117 -12.13 -21.73 -4.28
C SER A 117 -11.95 -20.47 -3.44
#